data_AF-A0A9E4IFE3-F1
#
_entry.id   AF-A0A9E4IFE3-F1
#
_cell.length_a   1.000
_cell.length_b   1.000
_cell.length_c   1.000
_cell.angle_alpha   90.00
_cell.angle_beta   90.00
_cell.angle_gamma   90.00
#
_symmetry.space_group_name_H-M   'P 1'
#
loop_
_entity.id
_entity.type
_entity.pdbx_description
1 polymer ?
#
loop_
_entity_poly.entity_id
_entity_poly.type
_entity_poly.pdbx_seq_one_letter_code
_entity_poly.pdbx_strand_id
1 'polypeptide(L)'
;MKQPEIPQLISELVDMSKAYLAQETVAPLRRVARFAGFSLLAGLLFAVGWLLLSIAGLRLVLDLLPDSALWSVLGYFIGAAVAVLVALFVMYLANRPRESL
;
A
#
# COMPACT_ATOMS: atom_id res chain seq x y z
N MET A 1 -33.88 23.97 -44.11
CA MET A 1 -33.09 23.51 -42.94
C MET A 1 -34.06 23.39 -41.78
N LYS A 2 -34.31 22.19 -41.24
CA LYS A 2 -35.19 22.03 -40.07
C LYS A 2 -34.42 22.58 -38.87
N GLN A 3 -34.90 23.65 -38.25
CA GLN A 3 -34.30 24.18 -37.03
C GLN A 3 -34.42 23.10 -35.95
N PRO A 4 -33.31 22.65 -35.35
CA PRO A 4 -33.37 21.67 -34.30
C PRO A 4 -34.18 22.27 -33.14
N GLU A 5 -35.18 21.53 -32.69
CA GLU A 5 -36.07 22.01 -31.65
C GLU A 5 -35.26 22.11 -30.36
N ILE A 6 -35.39 23.22 -29.63
CA ILE A 6 -34.62 23.51 -28.41
C ILE A 6 -34.49 22.30 -27.45
N PRO A 7 -35.51 21.45 -27.27
CA PRO A 7 -35.40 20.23 -26.47
C PRO A 7 -34.37 19.20 -27.01
N GLN A 8 -34.23 19.07 -28.33
CA GLN A 8 -33.28 18.13 -28.96
C GLN A 8 -31.84 18.58 -28.74
N LEU A 9 -31.55 19.88 -28.88
CA LEU A 9 -30.21 20.42 -28.61
C LEU A 9 -29.79 20.20 -27.15
N ILE A 10 -30.72 20.40 -26.20
CA ILE A 10 -30.44 20.18 -24.78
C ILE A 10 -30.15 18.70 -24.52
N SER A 11 -30.92 17.77 -25.10
CA SER A 11 -30.64 16.33 -24.95
C SER A 11 -29.27 15.94 -25.52
N GLU A 12 -28.91 16.50 -26.67
CA GLU A 12 -27.65 16.20 -27.35
C GLU A 12 -26.45 16.75 -26.56
N LEU A 13 -26.55 17.96 -25.99
CA LEU A 13 -25.53 18.51 -25.10
C LEU A 13 -25.37 17.69 -23.82
N VAL A 14 -26.47 17.21 -23.23
CA VAL A 14 -26.42 16.38 -22.02
C VAL A 14 -25.78 15.02 -22.32
N ASP A 15 -26.11 14.40 -23.45
CA ASP A 15 -25.50 13.13 -23.86
C ASP A 15 -24.02 13.28 -24.18
N MET A 16 -23.61 14.36 -24.87
CA MET A 16 -22.20 14.66 -25.10
C MET A 16 -21.44 14.92 -23.79
N SER A 17 -22.03 15.67 -22.86
CA SER A 17 -21.42 15.96 -21.55
C SER A 17 -21.24 14.69 -20.71
N LYS A 18 -22.24 13.79 -20.71
CA LYS A 18 -22.14 12.48 -20.05
C LYS A 18 -21.08 11.59 -20.69
N ALA A 19 -21.03 11.55 -22.02
CA ALA A 19 -20.03 10.77 -22.75
C ALA A 19 -18.60 11.27 -22.46
N TYR A 20 -18.42 12.59 -22.36
CA TYR A 20 -17.13 13.20 -22.03
C TYR A 20 -16.71 12.86 -20.61
N LEU A 21 -17.60 13.03 -19.62
CA LEU A 21 -17.32 12.64 -18.23
C LEU A 21 -16.98 11.15 -18.13
N ALA A 22 -17.69 10.28 -18.83
CA ALA A 22 -17.39 8.85 -18.85
C ALA A 22 -16.02 8.54 -19.46
N GLN A 23 -15.62 9.22 -20.55
CA GLN A 23 -14.29 9.04 -21.14
C GLN A 23 -13.18 9.59 -20.24
N GLU A 24 -13.37 10.79 -19.70
CA GLU A 24 -12.39 11.46 -18.85
C GLU A 24 -12.20 10.74 -17.51
N THR A 25 -13.22 10.03 -16.99
CA THR A 25 -13.15 9.41 -15.65
C THR A 25 -12.89 7.91 -15.67
N VAL A 26 -13.41 7.15 -16.63
CA VAL A 26 -13.28 5.68 -16.61
C VAL A 26 -11.82 5.24 -16.87
N ALA A 27 -11.13 5.92 -17.79
CA ALA A 27 -9.73 5.65 -18.09
C ALA A 27 -8.79 5.89 -16.88
N PRO A 28 -8.83 7.04 -16.18
CA PRO A 28 -8.02 7.24 -14.99
C PRO A 28 -8.47 6.38 -13.82
N LEU A 29 -9.76 6.14 -13.63
CA LEU A 29 -10.27 5.28 -12.55
C LEU A 29 -9.73 3.85 -12.68
N ARG A 30 -9.66 3.31 -13.91
CA ARG A 30 -9.10 1.97 -14.15
C ARG A 30 -7.59 1.91 -13.83
N ARG A 31 -6.85 2.99 -14.07
CA ARG A 31 -5.42 3.09 -13.73
C ARG A 31 -5.23 3.16 -12.20
N VAL A 32 -6.00 3.99 -11.51
CA VAL A 32 -5.96 4.10 -10.04
C VAL A 32 -6.38 2.78 -9.39
N ALA A 33 -7.47 2.16 -9.85
CA ALA A 33 -7.94 0.88 -9.32
C ALA A 33 -6.89 -0.22 -9.46
N ARG A 34 -6.22 -0.30 -10.61
CA ARG A 34 -5.13 -1.25 -10.84
C ARG A 34 -3.94 -0.98 -9.90
N PHE A 35 -3.52 0.28 -9.80
CA PHE A 35 -2.40 0.65 -8.93
C PHE A 35 -2.71 0.40 -7.44
N ALA A 36 -3.91 0.76 -7.00
CA ALA A 36 -4.39 0.49 -5.65
C ALA A 36 -4.45 -1.01 -5.37
N GLY A 37 -4.98 -1.81 -6.31
CA GLY A 37 -5.00 -3.27 -6.21
C GLY A 37 -3.60 -3.88 -6.05
N PHE A 38 -2.64 -3.45 -6.87
CA PHE A 38 -1.25 -3.90 -6.73
C PHE A 38 -0.59 -3.43 -5.43
N SER A 39 -0.88 -2.20 -4.99
CA SER A 39 -0.34 -1.66 -3.73
C SER A 39 -0.87 -2.41 -2.52
N LEU A 40 -2.16 -2.79 -2.52
CA LEU A 40 -2.76 -3.60 -1.48
C LEU A 40 -2.18 -5.01 -1.44
N LEU A 41 -2.04 -5.66 -2.60
CA LEU A 41 -1.42 -6.98 -2.70
C LEU A 41 0.04 -6.97 -2.24
N ALA A 42 0.81 -5.98 -2.69
CA ALA A 42 2.19 -5.80 -2.26
C ALA A 42 2.26 -5.55 -0.75
N GLY A 43 1.44 -4.65 -0.22
CA GLY A 43 1.36 -4.36 1.20
C GLY A 43 1.00 -5.59 2.04
N LEU A 44 0.06 -6.41 1.57
CA LEU A 44 -0.30 -7.66 2.23
C LEU A 44 0.88 -8.65 2.23
N LEU A 45 1.55 -8.81 1.09
CA LEU A 45 2.70 -9.71 0.98
C LEU A 45 3.87 -9.25 1.88
N PHE A 46 4.11 -7.93 1.94
CA PHE A 46 5.09 -7.34 2.85
C PHE A 46 4.70 -7.53 4.32
N ALA A 47 3.42 -7.35 4.67
CA ALA A 47 2.94 -7.56 6.03
C ALA A 47 3.13 -9.02 6.48
N VAL A 48 2.78 -9.97 5.60
CA VAL A 48 3.00 -11.40 5.85
C VAL A 48 4.49 -11.69 6.00
N GLY A 49 5.32 -11.27 5.05
CA GLY A 49 6.77 -11.47 5.12
C GLY A 49 7.39 -10.88 6.39
N TRP A 50 6.97 -9.68 6.77
CA TRP A 50 7.42 -9.02 7.99
C TRP A 50 7.02 -9.78 9.26
N LEU A 51 5.80 -10.30 9.32
CA LEU A 51 5.32 -11.09 10.44
C LEU A 51 6.11 -12.40 10.59
N LEU A 52 6.30 -13.14 9.50
CA LEU A 52 7.11 -14.36 9.52
C LEU A 52 8.56 -14.08 9.92
N LEU A 53 9.15 -13.02 9.38
CA LEU A 53 10.52 -12.61 9.70
C LEU A 53 10.65 -12.23 11.18
N SER A 54 9.65 -11.54 11.75
CA SER A 54 9.62 -11.15 13.16
C SER A 54 9.55 -12.38 14.08
N ILE A 55 8.72 -13.38 13.72
CA ILE A 55 8.63 -14.63 14.48
C ILE A 55 9.95 -15.40 14.42
N ALA A 56 10.55 -15.53 13.22
CA ALA A 56 11.82 -16.20 13.05
C ALA A 56 12.95 -15.49 13.82
N GLY A 57 13.01 -14.15 13.74
CA GLY A 57 13.98 -13.35 14.49
C GLY A 57 13.81 -13.48 15.99
N LEU A 58 12.58 -13.44 16.49
CA LEU A 58 12.28 -13.64 17.91
C LEU A 58 12.70 -15.05 18.37
N ARG A 59 12.46 -16.08 17.56
CA ARG A 59 12.88 -17.46 17.84
C ARG A 59 14.40 -17.53 18.03
N LEU A 60 15.15 -16.95 17.09
CA LEU A 60 16.61 -16.89 17.17
C LEU A 60 17.09 -16.19 18.44
N VAL A 61 16.49 -15.04 18.79
CA VAL A 61 16.85 -14.31 20.02
C VAL A 61 16.64 -15.20 21.24
N LEU A 62 15.51 -15.89 21.33
CA LEU A 62 15.21 -16.76 22.47
C LEU A 62 16.15 -17.98 22.54
N ASP A 63 16.51 -18.58 21.41
CA ASP A 63 17.43 -19.73 21.33
C ASP A 63 18.87 -19.35 21.77
N LEU A 64 19.25 -18.09 21.65
CA LEU A 64 20.55 -17.56 22.09
C LEU A 64 20.60 -17.25 23.61
N LEU A 65 19.46 -17.16 24.27
CA LEU A 65 19.36 -16.79 25.68
C LEU A 65 19.29 -18.05 26.58
N PRO A 66 19.75 -17.97 27.84
CA PRO A 66 19.62 -19.08 28.78
C PRO A 66 18.15 -19.42 29.09
N ASP A 67 17.85 -20.70 29.31
CA ASP A 67 16.53 -21.19 29.72
C ASP A 67 16.17 -20.76 31.15
N SER A 68 15.81 -19.49 31.32
CA SER A 68 15.23 -18.96 32.55
C SER A 68 14.07 -18.01 32.25
N ALA A 69 13.08 -17.99 33.13
CA ALA A 69 11.88 -17.17 32.96
C ALA A 69 12.20 -15.66 32.79
N LEU A 70 13.24 -15.16 33.49
CA LEU A 70 13.66 -13.77 33.38
C LEU A 70 14.30 -13.46 32.01
N TRP A 71 15.10 -14.40 31.49
CA TRP A 71 15.73 -14.26 30.17
C TRP A 71 14.70 -14.33 29.05
N SER A 72 13.68 -15.20 29.15
CA SER A 72 12.62 -15.25 28.14
C SER A 72 11.84 -13.94 28.05
N VAL A 73 11.49 -13.33 29.19
CA VAL A 73 10.79 -12.03 29.22
C VAL A 73 11.63 -10.94 28.56
N LEU A 74 12.91 -10.85 28.92
CA LEU A 74 13.84 -9.91 28.30
C LEU A 74 13.99 -10.17 26.79
N GLY A 75 14.06 -11.43 26.37
CA GLY A 75 14.14 -11.83 24.98
C GLY A 75 12.96 -11.36 24.15
N TYR A 76 11.73 -11.41 24.68
CA TYR A 76 10.56 -10.84 24.00
C TYR A 76 10.67 -9.33 23.80
N PHE A 77 11.10 -8.59 24.82
CA PHE A 77 11.30 -7.13 24.70
C PHE A 77 12.41 -6.78 23.72
N ILE A 78 13.54 -7.50 23.76
CA ILE A 78 14.65 -7.30 22.83
C ILE A 78 14.21 -7.63 21.40
N GLY A 79 13.56 -8.78 21.19
CA GLY A 79 13.07 -9.19 19.87
C GLY A 79 12.08 -8.19 19.29
N ALA A 80 11.13 -7.70 20.10
CA ALA A 80 10.20 -6.66 19.68
C ALA A 80 10.92 -5.34 19.33
N ALA A 81 11.87 -4.90 20.16
CA ALA A 81 12.65 -3.70 19.91
C ALA A 81 13.46 -3.81 18.62
N VAL A 82 14.14 -4.94 18.39
CA VAL A 82 14.91 -5.20 17.18
C VAL A 82 14.00 -5.20 15.94
N ALA A 83 12.84 -5.86 15.99
CA ALA A 83 11.89 -5.83 14.90
C ALA A 83 11.47 -4.39 14.56
N VAL A 84 11.08 -3.59 15.55
CA VAL A 84 10.73 -2.17 15.34
C VAL A 84 11.88 -1.38 14.73
N LEU A 85 13.10 -1.54 15.25
CA LEU A 85 14.28 -0.84 14.74
C LEU A 85 14.57 -1.21 13.28
N VAL A 86 14.47 -2.49 12.92
CA VAL A 86 14.66 -2.95 11.55
C VAL A 86 13.56 -2.40 10.63
N ALA A 87 12.29 -2.40 11.07
CA ALA A 87 11.20 -1.80 10.29
C ALA A 87 11.45 -0.31 10.03
N LEU A 88 11.83 0.44 11.08
CA LEU A 88 12.16 1.86 10.96
C LEU A 88 13.36 2.08 10.04
N PHE A 89 14.39 1.23 10.13
CA PHE A 89 15.55 1.29 9.26
C PHE A 89 15.19 1.04 7.79
N VAL A 90 14.35 0.04 7.51
CA VAL A 90 13.84 -0.23 6.16
C VAL A 90 13.03 0.95 5.64
N MET A 91 12.15 1.53 6.46
CA MET A 91 11.36 2.72 6.09
C MET A 91 12.25 3.92 5.81
N TYR A 92 13.28 4.12 6.64
CA TYR A 92 14.28 5.17 6.43
C TYR A 92 15.03 4.97 5.10
N LEU A 93 15.47 3.75 4.79
CA LEU A 93 16.11 3.43 3.51
C LEU A 93 15.16 3.67 2.31
N ALA A 94 13.90 3.28 2.45
CA ALA A 94 12.90 3.47 1.40
C ALA A 94 12.61 4.95 1.12
N ASN A 95 12.71 5.81 2.14
CA ASN A 95 12.44 7.25 2.03
C ASN A 95 13.70 8.10 1.75
N ARG A 96 14.86 7.50 1.49
CA ARG A 96 16.05 8.27 1.12
C ARG A 96 15.80 9.00 -0.20
N PRO A 97 16.05 10.32 -0.26
CA PRO A 97 15.92 11.07 -1.51
C PRO A 97 16.84 10.41 -2.53
N ARG A 98 16.24 9.94 -3.63
CA ARG A 98 17.00 9.45 -4.78
C ARG A 98 17.61 10.69 -5.42
N GLU A 99 18.83 11.03 -5.04
CA GLU A 99 19.60 12.04 -5.74
C GLU A 99 19.71 11.60 -7.19
N SER A 100 19.10 12.40 -8.07
CA SER A 100 19.01 12.15 -9.50
C SER A 100 20.40 12.13 -10.13
N LEU A 101 20.85 10.94 -10.51
CA LEU A 101 21.89 10.75 -11.53
C LEU A 101 21.30 10.93 -12.93
#